data_AF-A0A380K7K4-F1
#
_entry.id   AF-A0A380K7K4-F1
#
_cell.length_a   1.000
_cell.length_b   1.000
_cell.length_c   1.000
_cell.angle_alpha   90.00
_cell.angle_beta   90.00
_cell.angle_gamma   90.00
#
_symmetry.space_group_name_H-M   'P 1'
#
loop_
_entity.id
_entity.type
_entity.pdbx_description
1 polymer ?
#
loop_
_entity_poly.entity_id
_entity_poly.type
_entity_poly.pdbx_seq_one_letter_code
_entity_poly.pdbx_strand_id
1 'polypeptide(L)'
;MSAIDFHALAKAELHCHLDGSLSIPVIRKLAKMADVTLPESDADLKERITAPKDATSLVDYLKTFDFMRPLLQTKEALRLAAYDVARQAASENVLYIEVRFAPELSMDEGLTAKETIEGVVAGLKDAQEEFGIVAKCLACGMRQSSVTLTEALFEEIAELAADGFVGFDFAGDEHGFPPEKIKELIAYTQSLGYPMTFHAGECGCPNHITDSIALGIKRMGHVTAICQEPEILEAFVEAGVTAELCLTSNLQTKAAQTIADFPYLDLVKAGAKLSINTDNRTVSDTTLTKEYQLFHDYFGTKPADFFTYNQMALDAAFINQDQKEVLKAKLLENPHLSSQVQQVH
;
A
#
# COMPACT_ATOMS: atom_id res chain seq x y z
N MET A 1 -24.42 -9.42 -21.57
CA MET A 1 -23.00 -9.02 -21.55
C MET A 1 -22.25 -10.12 -20.81
N SER A 2 -21.11 -10.60 -21.32
CA SER A 2 -20.28 -11.55 -20.56
C SER A 2 -19.81 -10.88 -19.28
N ALA A 3 -19.78 -11.62 -18.16
CA ALA A 3 -19.21 -11.12 -16.91
C ALA A 3 -17.75 -10.67 -17.14
N ILE A 4 -17.35 -9.55 -16.53
CA ILE A 4 -15.97 -9.06 -16.61
C ILE A 4 -15.11 -9.97 -15.73
N ASP A 5 -14.03 -10.52 -16.30
CA ASP A 5 -13.03 -11.24 -15.52
C ASP A 5 -11.99 -10.25 -14.99
N PHE A 6 -12.23 -9.71 -13.80
CA PHE A 6 -11.30 -8.78 -13.14
C PHE A 6 -9.97 -9.44 -12.78
N HIS A 7 -9.95 -10.77 -12.58
CA HIS A 7 -8.73 -11.49 -12.25
C HIS A 7 -7.75 -11.45 -13.43
N ALA A 8 -8.27 -11.54 -14.65
CA ALA A 8 -7.45 -11.52 -15.86
C ALA A 8 -6.89 -10.13 -16.23
N LEU A 9 -7.40 -9.03 -15.66
CA LEU A 9 -6.83 -7.69 -15.89
C LEU A 9 -5.43 -7.59 -15.28
N ALA A 10 -4.48 -7.03 -16.03
CA ALA A 10 -3.13 -6.75 -15.51
C ALA A 10 -3.20 -5.51 -14.60
N LYS A 11 -2.52 -5.58 -13.45
CA LYS A 11 -2.66 -4.58 -12.38
C LYS A 11 -1.29 -4.08 -11.88
N ALA A 12 -1.27 -2.93 -11.25
CA ALA A 12 -0.18 -2.36 -10.48
C ALA A 12 -0.72 -1.91 -9.12
N GLU A 13 0.03 -2.16 -8.06
CA GLU A 13 -0.36 -1.85 -6.69
C GLU A 13 0.76 -1.10 -5.98
N LEU A 14 0.45 0.09 -5.48
CA LEU A 14 1.41 0.99 -4.85
C LEU A 14 1.30 0.99 -3.32
N HIS A 15 0.17 0.52 -2.77
CA HIS A 15 -0.15 0.62 -1.34
C HIS A 15 -0.61 -0.72 -0.76
N CYS A 16 0.36 -1.50 -0.28
CA CYS A 16 0.11 -2.79 0.36
C CYS A 16 1.09 -2.99 1.53
N HIS A 17 0.59 -3.04 2.77
CA HIS A 17 1.41 -3.30 3.95
C HIS A 17 1.68 -4.80 4.10
N LEU A 18 2.93 -5.16 4.37
CA LEU A 18 3.41 -6.53 4.53
C LEU A 18 2.71 -7.25 5.68
N ASP A 19 2.77 -6.64 6.86
CA ASP A 19 2.28 -7.14 8.14
C ASP A 19 0.76 -7.24 8.20
N GLY A 20 0.03 -6.47 7.39
CA GLY A 20 -1.42 -6.60 7.22
C GLY A 20 -1.88 -7.54 6.09
N SER A 21 -0.97 -8.19 5.37
CA SER A 21 -1.28 -8.88 4.10
C SER A 21 -0.88 -10.35 3.99
N LEU A 22 -0.43 -10.96 5.10
CA LEU A 22 0.05 -12.35 5.10
C LEU A 22 -1.11 -13.34 4.96
N SER A 23 -0.95 -14.36 4.11
CA SER A 23 -1.96 -15.42 3.98
C SER A 23 -2.01 -16.30 5.23
N ILE A 24 -3.19 -16.86 5.54
CA ILE A 24 -3.38 -17.78 6.67
C ILE A 24 -2.33 -18.92 6.71
N PRO A 25 -2.03 -19.62 5.59
CA PRO A 25 -1.00 -20.66 5.61
C PRO A 25 0.38 -20.15 6.06
N VAL A 26 0.76 -18.94 5.67
CA VAL A 26 2.05 -18.34 6.04
C VAL A 26 2.03 -17.81 7.47
N ILE A 27 0.92 -17.22 7.94
CA ILE A 27 0.74 -16.87 9.36
C ILE A 27 0.95 -18.10 10.24
N ARG A 28 0.36 -19.25 9.90
CA ARG A 28 0.56 -20.50 10.65
C ARG A 28 2.02 -20.95 10.67
N LYS A 29 2.74 -20.82 9.54
CA LYS A 29 4.15 -21.17 9.45
C LYS A 29 5.02 -20.23 10.29
N LEU A 30 4.76 -18.93 10.24
CA LEU A 30 5.47 -17.91 11.02
C LEU A 30 5.20 -18.08 12.52
N ALA A 31 3.97 -18.34 12.93
CA ALA A 31 3.63 -18.61 14.32
C ALA A 31 4.35 -19.85 14.87
N LYS A 32 4.49 -20.91 14.05
CA LYS A 32 5.33 -22.05 14.43
C LYS A 32 6.82 -21.69 14.56
N MET A 33 7.33 -20.79 13.72
CA MET A 33 8.72 -20.31 13.81
C MET A 33 8.95 -19.46 15.07
N ALA A 34 7.95 -18.66 15.46
CA ALA A 34 8.00 -17.75 16.61
C ALA A 34 7.48 -18.36 17.93
N ASP A 35 7.13 -19.66 17.94
CA ASP A 35 6.50 -20.35 19.09
C ASP A 35 5.22 -19.66 19.62
N VAL A 36 4.44 -19.08 18.71
CA VAL A 36 3.16 -18.42 19.02
C VAL A 36 2.00 -19.39 18.83
N THR A 37 1.16 -19.55 19.85
CA THR A 37 -0.04 -20.41 19.78
C THR A 37 -1.17 -19.72 19.01
N LEU A 38 -1.72 -20.41 18.01
CA LEU A 38 -2.84 -19.95 17.19
C LEU A 38 -4.10 -20.80 17.41
N PRO A 39 -5.29 -20.25 17.12
CA PRO A 39 -6.49 -21.07 16.94
C PRO A 39 -6.25 -22.19 15.92
N GLU A 40 -6.74 -23.40 16.19
CA GLU A 40 -6.62 -24.54 15.28
C GLU A 40 -7.44 -24.34 13.99
N SER A 41 -8.63 -23.74 14.13
CA SER A 41 -9.55 -23.43 13.03
C SER A 41 -9.05 -22.23 12.22
N ASP A 42 -9.06 -22.35 10.89
CA ASP A 42 -8.79 -21.21 9.98
C ASP A 42 -9.87 -20.14 10.10
N ALA A 43 -11.12 -20.50 10.42
CA ALA A 43 -12.20 -19.53 10.59
C ALA A 43 -11.97 -18.66 11.83
N ASP A 44 -11.55 -19.28 12.94
CA ASP A 44 -11.30 -18.61 14.21
C ASP A 44 -10.03 -17.75 14.10
N LEU A 45 -9.01 -18.25 13.40
CA LEU A 45 -7.81 -17.46 13.09
C LEU A 45 -8.17 -16.27 12.21
N LYS A 46 -9.00 -16.46 11.17
CA LYS A 46 -9.44 -15.39 10.28
C LYS A 46 -10.12 -14.27 11.08
N GLU A 47 -11.04 -14.59 11.98
CA GLU A 47 -11.72 -13.60 12.82
C GLU A 47 -10.75 -12.76 13.66
N ARG A 48 -9.62 -13.33 14.08
CA ARG A 48 -8.60 -12.64 14.89
C ARG A 48 -7.69 -11.71 14.09
N ILE A 49 -7.49 -11.99 12.80
CA ILE A 49 -6.53 -11.28 11.94
C ILE A 49 -7.19 -10.32 10.95
N THR A 50 -8.51 -10.33 10.85
CA THR A 50 -9.29 -9.36 10.08
C THR A 50 -9.74 -8.19 10.94
N ALA A 51 -9.92 -7.02 10.34
CA ALA A 51 -10.47 -5.84 10.99
C ALA A 51 -11.77 -6.19 11.75
N PRO A 52 -11.93 -5.74 13.00
CA PRO A 52 -13.15 -5.99 13.76
C PRO A 52 -14.39 -5.50 13.03
N LYS A 53 -15.46 -6.30 13.01
CA LYS A 53 -16.73 -5.93 12.36
C LYS A 53 -17.35 -4.65 12.96
N ASP A 54 -17.05 -4.39 14.22
CA ASP A 54 -17.47 -3.25 15.02
C ASP A 54 -16.39 -2.17 15.15
N ALA A 55 -15.34 -2.20 14.30
CA ALA A 55 -14.34 -1.13 14.28
C ALA A 55 -15.01 0.24 14.07
N THR A 56 -14.73 1.16 14.99
CA THR A 56 -15.29 2.52 14.99
C THR A 56 -14.30 3.58 14.55
N SER A 57 -13.03 3.21 14.36
CA SER A 57 -11.93 4.13 14.06
C SER A 57 -10.72 3.40 13.47
N LEU A 58 -9.77 4.16 12.91
CA LEU A 58 -8.44 3.69 12.54
C LEU A 58 -7.71 2.97 13.70
N VAL A 59 -7.87 3.46 14.93
CA VAL A 59 -7.22 2.86 16.11
C VAL A 59 -7.74 1.44 16.39
N ASP A 60 -9.04 1.19 16.17
CA ASP A 60 -9.58 -0.17 16.31
C ASP A 60 -9.05 -1.12 15.23
N TYR A 61 -8.89 -0.61 14.00
CA TYR A 61 -8.34 -1.35 12.87
C TYR A 61 -6.89 -1.82 13.14
N LEU A 62 -6.06 -0.93 13.68
CA LEU A 62 -4.63 -1.18 13.94
C LEU A 62 -4.36 -2.24 15.02
N LYS A 63 -5.32 -2.57 15.90
CA LYS A 63 -5.15 -3.61 16.95
C LYS A 63 -4.84 -5.00 16.38
N THR A 64 -5.20 -5.26 15.13
CA THR A 64 -4.89 -6.53 14.45
C THR A 64 -3.39 -6.71 14.21
N PHE A 65 -2.63 -5.62 14.10
CA PHE A 65 -1.18 -5.65 13.85
C PHE A 65 -0.38 -6.08 15.08
N ASP A 66 -0.88 -5.84 16.30
CA ASP A 66 -0.26 -6.30 17.55
C ASP A 66 -0.10 -7.83 17.57
N PHE A 67 -1.00 -8.54 16.90
CA PHE A 67 -0.92 -9.98 16.75
C PHE A 67 0.12 -10.43 15.71
N MET A 68 0.34 -9.63 14.66
CA MET A 68 1.27 -9.96 13.57
C MET A 68 2.72 -9.64 13.94
N ARG A 69 2.93 -8.59 14.74
CA ARG A 69 4.25 -8.14 15.19
C ARG A 69 5.18 -9.27 15.68
N PRO A 70 4.81 -10.14 16.65
CA PRO A 70 5.72 -11.19 17.13
C PRO A 70 6.10 -12.23 16.05
N LEU A 71 5.39 -12.28 14.93
CA LEU A 71 5.64 -13.26 13.86
C LEU A 71 6.75 -12.84 12.89
N LEU A 72 7.20 -11.57 12.95
CA LEU A 72 8.06 -10.95 11.95
C LEU A 72 9.44 -10.52 12.51
N GLN A 73 9.86 -11.12 13.61
CA GLN A 73 11.06 -10.71 14.35
C GLN A 73 12.38 -11.36 13.88
N THR A 74 12.37 -12.12 12.77
CA THR A 74 13.58 -12.76 12.22
C THR A 74 13.70 -12.49 10.72
N LYS A 75 14.93 -12.51 10.20
CA LYS A 75 15.19 -12.27 8.77
C LYS A 75 14.50 -13.33 7.90
N GLU A 76 14.48 -14.57 8.35
CA GLU A 76 13.78 -15.69 7.69
C GLU A 76 12.26 -15.49 7.68
N ALA A 77 11.69 -14.97 8.77
CA ALA A 77 10.27 -14.63 8.84
C ALA A 77 9.90 -13.53 7.85
N LEU A 78 10.67 -12.44 7.82
CA LEU A 78 10.46 -11.32 6.88
C LEU A 78 10.59 -11.75 5.42
N ARG A 79 11.58 -12.59 5.10
CA ARG A 79 11.73 -13.18 3.76
C ARG A 79 10.51 -14.00 3.36
N LEU A 80 10.04 -14.88 4.25
CA LEU A 80 8.87 -15.71 3.99
C LEU A 80 7.59 -14.87 3.83
N ALA A 81 7.42 -13.84 4.66
CA ALA A 81 6.30 -12.91 4.60
C ALA A 81 6.27 -12.15 3.28
N ALA A 82 7.40 -11.59 2.87
CA ALA A 82 7.49 -10.78 1.65
C ALA A 82 7.27 -11.62 0.38
N TYR A 83 7.85 -12.83 0.36
CA TYR A 83 7.58 -13.81 -0.69
C TYR A 83 6.08 -14.12 -0.81
N ASP A 84 5.39 -14.31 0.32
CA ASP A 84 3.97 -14.64 0.33
C ASP A 84 3.08 -13.52 -0.24
N VAL A 85 3.32 -12.27 0.17
CA VAL A 85 2.54 -11.12 -0.34
C VAL A 85 2.76 -10.94 -1.84
N ALA A 86 4.01 -11.01 -2.31
CA ALA A 86 4.32 -10.90 -3.74
C ALA A 86 3.74 -12.07 -4.55
N ARG A 87 3.75 -13.30 -4.02
CA ARG A 87 3.09 -14.47 -4.63
C ARG A 87 1.57 -14.26 -4.73
N GLN A 88 0.93 -13.77 -3.67
CA GLN A 88 -0.50 -13.45 -3.68
C GLN A 88 -0.82 -12.41 -4.75
N ALA A 89 -0.05 -11.33 -4.83
CA ALA A 89 -0.20 -10.30 -5.86
C ALA A 89 -0.01 -10.87 -7.28
N ALA A 90 1.03 -11.66 -7.51
CA ALA A 90 1.27 -12.28 -8.81
C ALA A 90 0.11 -13.21 -9.23
N SER A 91 -0.50 -13.93 -8.28
CA SER A 91 -1.67 -14.77 -8.55
C SER A 91 -2.87 -13.97 -9.05
N GLU A 92 -2.96 -12.68 -8.72
CA GLU A 92 -4.01 -11.77 -9.17
C GLU A 92 -3.64 -10.97 -10.43
N ASN A 93 -2.63 -11.41 -11.18
CA ASN A 93 -2.12 -10.74 -12.36
C ASN A 93 -1.59 -9.31 -12.07
N VAL A 94 -1.07 -9.09 -10.87
CA VAL A 94 -0.30 -7.87 -10.56
C VAL A 94 1.07 -7.96 -11.21
N LEU A 95 1.39 -6.99 -12.07
CA LEU A 95 2.69 -6.88 -12.75
C LEU A 95 3.73 -6.17 -11.88
N TYR A 96 3.28 -5.23 -11.06
CA TYR A 96 4.10 -4.38 -10.21
C TYR A 96 3.48 -4.18 -8.83
N ILE A 97 4.25 -4.40 -7.76
CA ILE A 97 3.83 -4.12 -6.39
C ILE A 97 4.91 -3.38 -5.59
N GLU A 98 4.51 -2.38 -4.83
CA GLU A 98 5.30 -1.80 -3.73
C GLU A 98 4.74 -2.27 -2.39
N VAL A 99 5.51 -3.13 -1.71
CA VAL A 99 5.20 -3.63 -0.38
C VAL A 99 5.85 -2.72 0.66
N ARG A 100 5.06 -2.24 1.61
CA ARG A 100 5.51 -1.34 2.68
C ARG A 100 5.43 -2.03 4.04
N PHE A 101 6.32 -1.69 4.96
CA PHE A 101 6.29 -2.18 6.34
C PHE A 101 7.09 -1.23 7.22
N ALA A 102 6.89 -1.26 8.54
CA ALA A 102 7.70 -0.50 9.49
C ALA A 102 8.85 -1.35 10.03
N PRO A 103 10.12 -1.07 9.65
CA PRO A 103 11.29 -1.80 10.15
C PRO A 103 11.34 -1.87 11.68
N GLU A 104 11.04 -0.77 12.35
CA GLU A 104 11.01 -0.65 13.82
C GLU A 104 10.16 -1.76 14.47
N LEU A 105 9.05 -2.16 13.85
CA LEU A 105 8.15 -3.18 14.40
C LEU A 105 8.69 -4.61 14.25
N SER A 106 9.82 -4.80 13.58
CA SER A 106 10.47 -6.11 13.37
C SER A 106 11.81 -6.23 14.11
N MET A 107 12.11 -5.30 15.02
CA MET A 107 13.42 -5.18 15.69
C MET A 107 13.39 -5.55 17.19
N ASP A 108 12.28 -6.08 17.71
CA ASP A 108 12.13 -6.39 19.14
C ASP A 108 13.07 -7.52 19.61
N GLU A 109 13.40 -8.44 18.72
CA GLU A 109 14.33 -9.56 18.97
C GLU A 109 15.75 -9.28 18.47
N GLY A 110 16.08 -8.01 18.19
CA GLY A 110 17.46 -7.55 17.94
C GLY A 110 17.91 -7.48 16.48
N LEU A 111 17.01 -7.59 15.50
CA LEU A 111 17.33 -7.24 14.12
C LEU A 111 17.73 -5.76 14.00
N THR A 112 18.67 -5.44 13.12
CA THR A 112 18.92 -4.03 12.72
C THR A 112 17.98 -3.59 11.59
N ALA A 113 17.88 -2.28 11.34
CA ALA A 113 17.06 -1.76 10.24
C ALA A 113 17.48 -2.38 8.91
N LYS A 114 18.80 -2.47 8.66
CA LYS A 114 19.37 -3.15 7.51
C LYS A 114 18.91 -4.60 7.39
N GLU A 115 18.99 -5.38 8.47
CA GLU A 115 18.64 -6.81 8.43
C GLU A 115 17.16 -7.02 8.10
N THR A 116 16.28 -6.13 8.58
CA THR A 116 14.86 -6.19 8.23
C THR A 116 14.63 -5.95 6.73
N ILE A 117 15.26 -4.92 6.15
CA ILE A 117 15.18 -4.62 4.71
C ILE A 117 15.76 -5.76 3.87
N GLU A 118 16.92 -6.30 4.25
CA GLU A 118 17.52 -7.43 3.53
C GLU A 118 16.61 -8.67 3.55
N GLY A 119 15.93 -8.93 4.65
CA GLY A 119 14.95 -10.02 4.76
C GLY A 119 13.79 -9.84 3.78
N VAL A 120 13.14 -8.67 3.82
CA VAL A 120 12.00 -8.36 2.94
C VAL A 120 12.42 -8.39 1.47
N VAL A 121 13.49 -7.69 1.11
CA VAL A 121 14.01 -7.62 -0.27
C VAL A 121 14.36 -9.01 -0.81
N ALA A 122 14.96 -9.88 0.00
CA ALA A 122 15.25 -11.25 -0.41
C ALA A 122 13.96 -12.04 -0.75
N GLY A 123 12.91 -11.87 0.04
CA GLY A 123 11.63 -12.56 -0.19
C GLY A 123 10.90 -12.05 -1.43
N LEU A 124 10.90 -10.72 -1.62
CA LEU A 124 10.38 -10.11 -2.85
C LEU A 124 11.14 -10.64 -4.06
N LYS A 125 12.48 -10.67 -4.00
CA LYS A 125 13.33 -11.18 -5.09
C LYS A 125 13.01 -12.63 -5.45
N ASP A 126 12.86 -13.51 -4.47
CA ASP A 126 12.47 -14.91 -4.71
C ASP A 126 11.15 -14.99 -5.49
N ALA A 127 10.15 -14.18 -5.11
CA ALA A 127 8.86 -14.15 -5.80
C ALA A 127 8.95 -13.55 -7.21
N GLN A 128 9.81 -12.54 -7.44
CA GLN A 128 10.04 -12.02 -8.79
C GLN A 128 10.66 -13.08 -9.71
N GLU A 129 11.62 -13.87 -9.19
CA GLU A 129 12.27 -14.95 -9.94
C GLU A 129 11.30 -16.08 -10.29
N GLU A 130 10.38 -16.42 -9.37
CA GLU A 130 9.42 -17.51 -9.58
C GLU A 130 8.19 -17.10 -10.42
N PHE A 131 7.65 -15.89 -10.21
CA PHE A 131 6.36 -15.48 -10.76
C PHE A 131 6.46 -14.39 -11.84
N GLY A 132 7.62 -13.78 -12.05
CA GLY A 132 7.82 -12.73 -13.06
C GLY A 132 7.14 -11.40 -12.75
N ILE A 133 6.64 -11.22 -11.51
CA ILE A 133 6.20 -9.93 -10.95
C ILE A 133 7.43 -9.03 -10.71
N VAL A 134 7.24 -7.71 -10.74
CA VAL A 134 8.22 -6.76 -10.20
C VAL A 134 7.73 -6.30 -8.82
N ALA A 135 8.50 -6.56 -7.78
CA ALA A 135 8.12 -6.29 -6.40
C ALA A 135 9.21 -5.48 -5.69
N LYS A 136 8.81 -4.37 -5.07
CA LYS A 136 9.71 -3.40 -4.42
C LYS A 136 9.31 -3.15 -2.98
N CYS A 137 10.28 -2.71 -2.17
CA CYS A 137 10.15 -2.51 -0.73
C CYS A 137 10.15 -1.00 -0.39
N LEU A 138 9.20 -0.60 0.45
CA LEU A 138 9.14 0.71 1.10
C LEU A 138 9.31 0.54 2.61
N ALA A 139 10.00 1.48 3.25
CA ALA A 139 10.15 1.52 4.70
C ALA A 139 9.25 2.61 5.29
N CYS A 140 8.35 2.21 6.18
CA CYS A 140 7.46 3.12 6.90
C CYS A 140 8.11 3.58 8.22
N GLY A 141 8.12 4.88 8.45
CA GLY A 141 8.32 5.46 9.76
C GLY A 141 6.99 5.51 10.51
N MET A 142 7.00 5.19 11.79
CA MET A 142 5.80 5.31 12.62
C MET A 142 5.73 6.72 13.19
N ARG A 143 4.68 7.48 12.87
CA ARG A 143 4.57 8.91 13.24
C ARG A 143 4.71 9.16 14.73
N GLN A 144 4.22 8.22 15.54
CA GLN A 144 4.24 8.27 17.00
C GLN A 144 5.58 7.88 17.63
N SER A 145 6.50 7.31 16.85
CA SER A 145 7.81 6.87 17.34
C SER A 145 8.76 8.05 17.55
N SER A 146 9.88 7.77 18.21
CA SER A 146 10.92 8.80 18.41
C SER A 146 11.46 9.29 17.07
N VAL A 147 11.55 10.61 16.91
CA VAL A 147 12.17 11.25 15.74
C VAL A 147 13.59 10.74 15.56
N THR A 148 14.40 10.75 16.63
CA THR A 148 15.80 10.31 16.57
C THR A 148 15.96 8.84 16.21
N LEU A 149 15.00 8.01 16.59
CA LEU A 149 14.99 6.59 16.21
C LEU A 149 14.72 6.47 14.71
N THR A 150 13.66 7.14 14.22
CA THR A 150 13.28 7.09 12.81
C THR A 150 14.37 7.66 11.89
N GLU A 151 15.02 8.75 12.28
CA GLU A 151 16.16 9.32 11.53
C GLU A 151 17.29 8.29 11.39
N ALA A 152 17.73 7.68 12.51
CA ALA A 152 18.80 6.70 12.49
C ALA A 152 18.44 5.45 11.67
N LEU A 153 17.19 4.97 11.77
CA LEU A 153 16.70 3.85 10.97
C LEU A 153 16.73 4.17 9.48
N PHE A 154 16.22 5.33 9.08
CA PHE A 154 16.16 5.72 7.67
C PHE A 154 17.54 6.02 7.08
N GLU A 155 18.45 6.59 7.87
CA GLU A 155 19.85 6.77 7.48
C GLU A 155 20.53 5.43 7.19
N GLU A 156 20.42 4.45 8.11
CA GLU A 156 20.98 3.10 7.94
C GLU A 156 20.44 2.42 6.68
N ILE A 157 19.12 2.55 6.42
CA ILE A 157 18.46 1.97 5.25
C ILE A 157 18.90 2.68 3.95
N ALA A 158 19.04 4.01 3.97
CA ALA A 158 19.45 4.78 2.81
C ALA A 158 20.90 4.44 2.39
N GLU A 159 21.80 4.27 3.37
CA GLU A 159 23.20 3.88 3.15
C GLU A 159 23.34 2.46 2.59
N LEU A 160 22.44 1.55 2.95
CA LEU A 160 22.46 0.17 2.47
C LEU A 160 22.34 0.09 0.93
N ALA A 161 21.57 1.01 0.33
CA ALA A 161 21.27 1.02 -1.11
C ALA A 161 20.85 -0.36 -1.65
N ALA A 162 20.04 -1.10 -0.88
CA ALA A 162 19.63 -2.45 -1.25
C ALA A 162 18.83 -2.46 -2.56
N ASP A 163 19.27 -3.28 -3.53
CA ASP A 163 18.52 -3.49 -4.77
C ASP A 163 17.16 -4.13 -4.47
N GLY A 164 16.10 -3.32 -4.57
CA GLY A 164 14.74 -3.71 -4.21
C GLY A 164 14.06 -2.75 -3.25
N PHE A 165 14.83 -1.99 -2.45
CA PHE A 165 14.34 -0.87 -1.67
C PHE A 165 14.17 0.37 -2.56
N VAL A 166 13.04 1.07 -2.46
CA VAL A 166 12.70 2.15 -3.41
C VAL A 166 12.22 3.45 -2.78
N GLY A 167 12.00 3.50 -1.47
CA GLY A 167 11.54 4.72 -0.85
C GLY A 167 10.99 4.58 0.55
N PHE A 168 10.55 5.71 1.08
CA PHE A 168 10.03 5.84 2.43
C PHE A 168 8.53 6.17 2.44
N ASP A 169 7.90 5.91 3.57
CA ASP A 169 6.53 6.30 3.90
C ASP A 169 6.42 6.66 5.39
N PHE A 170 5.31 7.27 5.80
CA PHE A 170 4.94 7.44 7.20
C PHE A 170 3.50 6.99 7.45
N ALA A 171 3.37 6.04 8.37
CA ALA A 171 2.11 5.43 8.78
C ALA A 171 1.88 5.59 10.30
N GLY A 172 0.80 5.03 10.82
CA GLY A 172 0.44 5.11 12.24
C GLY A 172 -0.58 6.21 12.54
N ASP A 173 -0.51 6.77 13.75
CA ASP A 173 -1.52 7.72 14.25
C ASP A 173 -1.41 9.09 13.58
N GLU A 174 -2.11 9.25 12.45
CA GLU A 174 -2.15 10.50 11.68
C GLU A 174 -2.76 11.67 12.48
N HIS A 175 -3.77 11.41 13.32
CA HIS A 175 -4.47 12.45 14.08
C HIS A 175 -3.59 13.01 15.21
N GLY A 176 -2.92 12.14 15.97
CA GLY A 176 -2.02 12.56 17.06
C GLY A 176 -0.69 13.14 16.56
N PHE A 177 -0.32 12.85 15.31
CA PHE A 177 0.94 13.25 14.70
C PHE A 177 0.73 13.81 13.27
N PRO A 178 0.14 15.03 13.20
CA PRO A 178 -0.11 15.70 11.92
C PRO A 178 1.20 16.00 11.18
N PRO A 179 1.17 16.21 9.85
CA PRO A 179 2.38 16.47 9.05
C PRO A 179 3.25 17.60 9.63
N GLU A 180 2.62 18.68 10.10
CA GLU A 180 3.32 19.82 10.71
C GLU A 180 4.16 19.45 11.95
N LYS A 181 3.71 18.47 12.75
CA LYS A 181 4.41 18.04 13.97
C LYS A 181 5.67 17.23 13.67
N ILE A 182 5.73 16.59 12.51
CA ILE A 182 6.87 15.77 12.07
C ILE A 182 7.55 16.34 10.83
N LYS A 183 7.32 17.61 10.50
CA LYS A 183 7.84 18.26 9.28
C LYS A 183 9.37 18.20 9.14
N GLU A 184 10.08 18.30 10.26
CA GLU A 184 11.55 18.24 10.30
C GLU A 184 12.04 16.84 9.95
N LEU A 185 11.37 15.81 10.47
CA LEU A 185 11.63 14.41 10.14
C LEU A 185 11.28 14.09 8.68
N ILE A 186 10.19 14.66 8.15
CA ILE A 186 9.83 14.56 6.74
C ILE A 186 10.93 15.18 5.87
N ALA A 187 11.36 16.41 6.19
CA ALA A 187 12.42 17.10 5.47
C ALA A 187 13.75 16.34 5.53
N TYR A 188 14.10 15.78 6.69
CA TYR A 188 15.26 14.92 6.86
C TYR A 188 15.16 13.70 5.93
N THR A 189 14.02 12.99 5.95
CA THR A 189 13.78 11.83 5.08
C THR A 189 13.92 12.17 3.59
N GLN A 190 13.38 13.30 3.15
CA GLN A 190 13.54 13.78 1.78
C GLN A 190 15.00 14.09 1.43
N SER A 191 15.80 14.55 2.40
CA SER A 191 17.23 14.83 2.19
C SER A 191 18.08 13.59 1.92
N LEU A 192 17.59 12.39 2.28
CA LEU A 192 18.24 11.11 1.99
C LEU A 192 18.22 10.73 0.51
N GLY A 193 17.48 11.47 -0.32
CA GLY A 193 17.51 11.33 -1.78
C GLY A 193 16.68 10.19 -2.35
N TYR A 194 15.87 9.51 -1.52
CA TYR A 194 14.91 8.50 -1.97
C TYR A 194 13.52 9.12 -2.17
N PRO A 195 12.72 8.57 -3.11
CA PRO A 195 11.30 8.89 -3.20
C PRO A 195 10.55 8.61 -1.88
N MET A 196 9.47 9.36 -1.66
CA MET A 196 8.65 9.21 -0.46
C MET A 196 7.17 9.33 -0.80
N THR A 197 6.36 8.43 -0.24
CA THR A 197 4.90 8.58 -0.14
C THR A 197 4.51 8.90 1.29
N PHE A 198 3.24 9.24 1.54
CA PHE A 198 2.81 9.70 2.84
C PHE A 198 1.33 9.44 3.05
N HIS A 199 0.95 8.81 4.17
CA HIS A 199 -0.46 8.75 4.56
C HIS A 199 -0.98 10.15 4.89
N ALA A 200 -2.06 10.60 4.25
CA ALA A 200 -2.65 11.90 4.53
C ALA A 200 -4.14 11.92 4.21
N GLY A 201 -4.93 12.48 5.12
CA GLY A 201 -6.37 12.59 4.98
C GLY A 201 -7.13 11.29 5.26
N GLU A 202 -6.51 10.30 5.91
CA GLU A 202 -7.20 9.09 6.35
C GLU A 202 -7.96 9.35 7.65
N CYS A 203 -7.37 10.09 8.59
CA CYS A 203 -8.00 10.41 9.87
C CYS A 203 -9.11 11.48 9.80
N GLY A 204 -9.60 11.81 8.61
CA GLY A 204 -10.63 12.84 8.41
C GLY A 204 -10.12 14.27 8.57
N CYS A 205 -8.82 14.51 8.36
CA CYS A 205 -8.20 15.84 8.48
C CYS A 205 -7.73 16.35 7.09
N PRO A 206 -8.55 17.17 6.39
CA PRO A 206 -8.22 17.63 5.04
C PRO A 206 -6.94 18.47 4.98
N ASN A 207 -6.66 19.25 6.03
CA ASN A 207 -5.45 20.07 6.12
C ASN A 207 -4.15 19.24 6.05
N HIS A 208 -4.18 17.96 6.44
CA HIS A 208 -3.01 17.10 6.31
C HIS A 208 -2.63 16.86 4.85
N ILE A 209 -3.61 16.87 3.94
CA ILE A 209 -3.38 16.78 2.50
C ILE A 209 -2.69 18.07 2.02
N THR A 210 -3.20 19.24 2.39
CA THR A 210 -2.59 20.53 1.99
C THR A 210 -1.19 20.71 2.56
N ASP A 211 -0.95 20.32 3.82
CA ASP A 211 0.37 20.38 4.45
C ASP A 211 1.35 19.44 3.73
N SER A 212 0.89 18.24 3.35
CA SER A 212 1.70 17.29 2.59
C SER A 212 2.02 17.79 1.18
N ILE A 213 1.09 18.51 0.53
CA ILE A 213 1.33 19.18 -0.76
C ILE A 213 2.41 20.26 -0.61
N ALA A 214 2.33 21.07 0.46
CA ALA A 214 3.30 22.13 0.74
C ALA A 214 4.71 21.58 1.01
N LEU A 215 4.81 20.37 1.55
CA LEU A 215 6.07 19.62 1.71
C LEU A 215 6.56 18.96 0.41
N GLY A 216 5.85 19.11 -0.70
CA GLY A 216 6.25 18.62 -2.02
C GLY A 216 6.03 17.13 -2.25
N ILE A 217 5.25 16.45 -1.40
CA ILE A 217 4.97 15.02 -1.53
C ILE A 217 4.15 14.74 -2.79
N LYS A 218 4.55 13.74 -3.58
CA LYS A 218 3.96 13.43 -4.91
C LYS A 218 3.06 12.20 -4.96
N ARG A 219 3.02 11.41 -3.88
CA ARG A 219 2.11 10.27 -3.70
C ARG A 219 1.54 10.29 -2.29
N MET A 220 0.24 10.15 -2.16
CA MET A 220 -0.42 10.17 -0.86
C MET A 220 -1.34 8.96 -0.69
N GLY A 221 -1.19 8.30 0.46
CA GLY A 221 -2.08 7.24 0.92
C GLY A 221 -3.47 7.77 1.28
N HIS A 222 -4.51 7.09 0.82
CA HIS A 222 -5.92 7.29 1.17
C HIS A 222 -6.56 8.56 0.60
N VAL A 223 -6.10 9.74 1.02
CA VAL A 223 -6.64 11.06 0.66
C VAL A 223 -8.15 11.23 0.87
N THR A 224 -8.77 10.40 1.71
CA THR A 224 -10.22 10.31 1.86
C THR A 224 -10.86 11.63 2.27
N ALA A 225 -10.20 12.39 3.14
CA ALA A 225 -10.64 13.70 3.63
C ALA A 225 -10.69 14.80 2.56
N ILE A 226 -10.29 14.53 1.31
CA ILE A 226 -10.49 15.47 0.19
C ILE A 226 -11.96 15.55 -0.25
N CYS A 227 -12.78 14.59 0.19
CA CYS A 227 -14.21 14.56 -0.10
C CYS A 227 -14.89 15.85 0.37
N GLN A 228 -15.66 16.48 -0.52
CA GLN A 228 -16.33 17.76 -0.27
C GLN A 228 -15.39 18.97 -0.04
N GLU A 229 -14.11 18.86 -0.38
CA GLU A 229 -13.10 19.92 -0.24
C GLU A 229 -12.57 20.37 -1.62
N PRO A 230 -13.35 21.17 -2.40
CA PRO A 230 -13.03 21.48 -3.79
C PRO A 230 -11.71 22.26 -3.97
N GLU A 231 -11.36 23.15 -3.04
CA GLU A 231 -10.11 23.91 -3.09
C GLU A 231 -8.89 23.00 -2.87
N ILE A 232 -9.00 22.03 -1.96
CA ILE A 232 -7.95 21.05 -1.70
C ILE A 232 -7.79 20.11 -2.89
N LEU A 233 -8.92 19.69 -3.50
CA LEU A 233 -8.92 18.88 -4.72
C LEU A 233 -8.23 19.58 -5.89
N GLU A 234 -8.52 20.87 -6.10
CA GLU A 234 -7.86 21.67 -7.13
C GLU A 234 -6.34 21.75 -6.88
N ALA A 235 -5.93 22.08 -5.66
CA ALA A 235 -4.51 22.13 -5.29
C ALA A 235 -3.81 20.76 -5.44
N PHE A 236 -4.50 19.66 -5.12
CA PHE A 236 -3.98 18.30 -5.26
C PHE A 236 -3.69 17.95 -6.73
N VAL A 237 -4.62 18.29 -7.62
CA VAL A 237 -4.49 18.08 -9.07
C VAL A 237 -3.39 18.97 -9.64
N GLU A 238 -3.37 20.26 -9.28
CA GLU A 238 -2.34 21.22 -9.74
C GLU A 238 -0.93 20.79 -9.32
N ALA A 239 -0.77 20.31 -8.09
CA ALA A 239 0.50 19.79 -7.58
C ALA A 239 0.93 18.46 -8.24
N GLY A 240 0.04 17.84 -9.03
CA GLY A 240 0.28 16.60 -9.77
C GLY A 240 0.45 15.38 -8.87
N VAL A 241 -0.14 15.40 -7.68
CA VAL A 241 -0.06 14.32 -6.69
C VAL A 241 -0.87 13.11 -7.17
N THR A 242 -0.37 11.91 -6.88
CA THR A 242 -1.08 10.66 -7.15
C THR A 242 -1.74 10.13 -5.88
N ALA A 243 -3.04 9.88 -5.93
CA ALA A 243 -3.81 9.29 -4.85
C ALA A 243 -3.67 7.77 -4.83
N GLU A 244 -3.34 7.20 -3.68
CA GLU A 244 -3.31 5.75 -3.46
C GLU A 244 -4.60 5.34 -2.75
N LEU A 245 -5.61 4.95 -3.53
CA LEU A 245 -6.97 4.74 -3.03
C LEU A 245 -7.17 3.32 -2.52
N CYS A 246 -7.79 3.20 -1.34
CA CYS A 246 -7.96 1.95 -0.59
C CYS A 246 -9.40 1.79 -0.09
N LEU A 247 -10.34 1.47 -0.98
CA LEU A 247 -11.79 1.54 -0.72
C LEU A 247 -12.22 0.72 0.50
N THR A 248 -11.92 -0.59 0.52
CA THR A 248 -12.35 -1.44 1.64
C THR A 248 -11.74 -0.99 2.95
N SER A 249 -10.45 -0.62 2.94
CA SER A 249 -9.78 -0.09 4.13
C SER A 249 -10.47 1.18 4.64
N ASN A 250 -10.70 2.17 3.78
CA ASN A 250 -11.29 3.45 4.20
C ASN A 250 -12.71 3.31 4.78
N LEU A 251 -13.50 2.34 4.33
CA LEU A 251 -14.81 2.01 4.93
C LEU A 251 -14.68 1.33 6.30
N GLN A 252 -13.64 0.50 6.48
CA GLN A 252 -13.39 -0.21 7.74
C GLN A 252 -12.77 0.71 8.80
N THR A 253 -11.85 1.59 8.42
CA THR A 253 -11.22 2.58 9.31
C THR A 253 -12.12 3.78 9.62
N LYS A 254 -13.24 3.90 8.90
CA LYS A 254 -14.20 5.02 8.98
C LYS A 254 -13.63 6.35 8.46
N ALA A 255 -12.54 6.30 7.71
CA ALA A 255 -12.06 7.41 6.90
C ALA A 255 -13.16 7.87 5.91
N ALA A 256 -13.86 6.90 5.31
CA ALA A 256 -15.13 7.11 4.62
C ALA A 256 -16.25 6.44 5.44
N GLN A 257 -17.29 7.20 5.81
CA GLN A 257 -18.43 6.65 6.57
C GLN A 257 -19.33 5.79 5.68
N THR A 258 -19.48 6.20 4.41
CA THR A 258 -20.27 5.51 3.39
C THR A 258 -19.53 5.50 2.06
N ILE A 259 -20.05 4.72 1.10
CA ILE A 259 -19.56 4.71 -0.28
C ILE A 259 -19.61 6.12 -0.91
N ALA A 260 -20.59 6.95 -0.53
CA ALA A 260 -20.73 8.31 -1.05
C ALA A 260 -19.66 9.27 -0.51
N ASP A 261 -19.03 8.93 0.63
CA ASP A 261 -17.98 9.74 1.23
C ASP A 261 -16.59 9.39 0.70
N PHE A 262 -16.48 8.33 -0.12
CA PHE A 262 -15.21 7.95 -0.75
C PHE A 262 -14.94 8.84 -1.98
N PRO A 263 -13.80 9.56 -2.05
CA PRO A 263 -13.62 10.69 -2.97
C PRO A 263 -13.35 10.30 -4.44
N TYR A 264 -13.49 9.02 -4.79
CA TYR A 264 -13.11 8.48 -6.10
C TYR A 264 -13.78 9.22 -7.27
N LEU A 265 -15.09 9.43 -7.23
CA LEU A 265 -15.80 10.08 -8.34
C LEU A 265 -15.38 11.55 -8.52
N ASP A 266 -15.11 12.25 -7.42
CA ASP A 266 -14.66 13.64 -7.45
C ASP A 266 -13.23 13.74 -7.99
N LEU A 267 -12.33 12.84 -7.56
CA LEU A 267 -10.96 12.71 -8.08
C LEU A 267 -10.95 12.45 -9.58
N VAL A 268 -11.77 11.49 -10.06
CA VAL A 268 -11.88 11.18 -11.49
C VAL A 268 -12.41 12.38 -12.27
N LYS A 269 -13.45 13.04 -11.78
CA LYS A 269 -14.04 14.22 -12.43
C LYS A 269 -13.06 15.38 -12.52
N ALA A 270 -12.20 15.56 -11.52
CA ALA A 270 -11.16 16.58 -11.50
C ALA A 270 -9.92 16.23 -12.33
N GLY A 271 -9.82 15.01 -12.85
CA GLY A 271 -8.65 14.55 -13.61
C GLY A 271 -7.43 14.26 -12.73
N ALA A 272 -7.64 13.90 -11.45
CA ALA A 272 -6.58 13.52 -10.55
C ALA A 272 -5.90 12.22 -11.00
N LYS A 273 -4.61 12.08 -10.68
CA LYS A 273 -3.88 10.82 -10.83
C LYS A 273 -4.23 9.91 -9.67
N LEU A 274 -4.47 8.63 -9.93
CA LEU A 274 -4.80 7.67 -8.89
C LEU A 274 -4.29 6.26 -9.17
N SER A 275 -4.25 5.45 -8.11
CA SER A 275 -4.07 4.01 -8.13
C SER A 275 -5.10 3.36 -7.21
N ILE A 276 -5.46 2.11 -7.50
CA ILE A 276 -6.37 1.30 -6.66
C ILE A 276 -5.53 0.25 -5.95
N ASN A 277 -5.72 0.12 -4.64
CA ASN A 277 -4.85 -0.67 -3.78
C ASN A 277 -5.63 -1.40 -2.70
N THR A 278 -5.03 -2.45 -2.13
CA THR A 278 -5.66 -3.22 -1.05
C THR A 278 -5.47 -2.61 0.33
N ASP A 279 -4.42 -1.79 0.52
CA ASP A 279 -3.88 -1.40 1.82
C ASP A 279 -3.39 -2.60 2.64
N ASN A 280 -4.33 -3.43 3.10
CA ASN A 280 -4.06 -4.66 3.82
C ASN A 280 -4.93 -5.77 3.25
N ARG A 281 -4.31 -6.81 2.70
CA ARG A 281 -5.04 -7.94 2.08
C ARG A 281 -5.80 -8.76 3.13
N THR A 282 -5.12 -9.06 4.23
CA THR A 282 -5.63 -9.96 5.26
C THR A 282 -6.45 -9.21 6.29
N VAL A 283 -5.96 -8.07 6.79
CA VAL A 283 -6.71 -7.25 7.75
C VAL A 283 -8.02 -6.79 7.11
N SER A 284 -8.02 -6.35 5.85
CA SER A 284 -9.26 -5.91 5.21
C SER A 284 -10.14 -7.03 4.65
N ASP A 285 -9.72 -8.29 4.75
CA ASP A 285 -10.33 -9.45 4.07
C ASP A 285 -10.62 -9.15 2.59
N THR A 286 -9.61 -8.66 1.88
CA THR A 286 -9.72 -8.24 0.48
C THR A 286 -8.55 -8.73 -0.38
N THR A 287 -8.73 -8.56 -1.69
CA THR A 287 -7.74 -8.86 -2.73
C THR A 287 -7.84 -7.75 -3.77
N LEU A 288 -6.81 -7.51 -4.58
CA LEU A 288 -6.86 -6.40 -5.53
C LEU A 288 -7.95 -6.62 -6.59
N THR A 289 -8.20 -7.87 -6.96
CA THR A 289 -9.30 -8.30 -7.82
C THR A 289 -10.66 -7.98 -7.19
N LYS A 290 -10.81 -8.20 -5.89
CA LYS A 290 -12.02 -7.83 -5.15
C LYS A 290 -12.20 -6.32 -5.09
N GLU A 291 -11.15 -5.54 -4.87
CA GLU A 291 -11.24 -4.07 -4.96
C GLU A 291 -11.73 -3.63 -6.35
N TYR A 292 -11.20 -4.20 -7.44
CA TYR A 292 -11.65 -3.86 -8.80
C TYR A 292 -13.14 -4.18 -9.01
N GLN A 293 -13.60 -5.33 -8.54
CA GLN A 293 -15.03 -5.68 -8.55
C GLN A 293 -15.86 -4.65 -7.78
N LEU A 294 -15.43 -4.23 -6.59
CA LEU A 294 -16.14 -3.23 -5.79
C LEU A 294 -16.18 -1.85 -6.47
N PHE A 295 -15.07 -1.42 -7.10
CA PHE A 295 -15.06 -0.18 -7.88
C PHE A 295 -16.01 -0.25 -9.08
N HIS A 296 -16.11 -1.41 -9.73
CA HIS A 296 -17.10 -1.62 -10.78
C HIS A 296 -18.53 -1.56 -10.25
N ASP A 297 -18.82 -2.29 -9.17
CA ASP A 297 -20.17 -2.42 -8.63
C ASP A 297 -20.72 -1.11 -8.04
N TYR A 298 -19.88 -0.35 -7.33
CA TYR A 298 -20.30 0.88 -6.67
C TYR A 298 -20.22 2.12 -7.56
N PHE A 299 -19.25 2.18 -8.48
CA PHE A 299 -18.97 3.38 -9.26
C PHE A 299 -19.11 3.21 -10.77
N GLY A 300 -19.38 1.99 -11.25
CA GLY A 300 -19.50 1.69 -12.68
C GLY A 300 -18.16 1.75 -13.43
N THR A 301 -17.03 1.67 -12.71
CA THR A 301 -15.67 1.69 -13.29
C THR A 301 -15.50 0.57 -14.31
N LYS A 302 -14.97 0.91 -15.50
CA LYS A 302 -14.87 -0.01 -16.63
C LYS A 302 -13.44 -0.55 -16.79
N PRO A 303 -13.24 -1.66 -17.52
CA PRO A 303 -11.92 -2.18 -17.85
C PRO A 303 -10.94 -1.13 -18.44
N ALA A 304 -11.45 -0.21 -19.29
CA ALA A 304 -10.64 0.86 -19.85
C ALA A 304 -10.18 1.91 -18.81
N ASP A 305 -11.01 2.17 -17.79
CA ASP A 305 -10.66 3.06 -16.69
C ASP A 305 -9.57 2.39 -15.83
N PHE A 306 -9.74 1.11 -15.49
CA PHE A 306 -8.72 0.33 -14.77
C PHE A 306 -7.38 0.32 -15.52
N PHE A 307 -7.38 0.14 -16.84
CA PHE A 307 -6.16 0.23 -17.64
C PHE A 307 -5.47 1.59 -17.46
N THR A 308 -6.23 2.68 -17.55
CA THR A 308 -5.74 4.05 -17.36
C THR A 308 -5.15 4.25 -15.96
N TYR A 309 -5.84 3.77 -14.92
CA TYR A 309 -5.36 3.87 -13.54
C TYR A 309 -4.09 3.04 -13.30
N ASN A 310 -3.94 1.89 -13.95
CA ASN A 310 -2.71 1.12 -13.89
C ASN A 310 -1.55 1.82 -14.60
N GLN A 311 -1.81 2.54 -15.70
CA GLN A 311 -0.78 3.39 -16.31
C GLN A 311 -0.36 4.52 -15.35
N MET A 312 -1.32 5.20 -14.71
CA MET A 312 -1.04 6.24 -13.71
C MET A 312 -0.24 5.68 -12.53
N ALA A 313 -0.57 4.49 -12.05
CA ALA A 313 0.16 3.80 -11.00
C ALA A 313 1.62 3.51 -11.43
N LEU A 314 1.84 3.00 -12.64
CA LEU A 314 3.19 2.77 -13.16
C LEU A 314 3.98 4.08 -13.39
N ASP A 315 3.31 5.16 -13.77
CA ASP A 315 3.94 6.49 -13.85
C ASP A 315 4.41 6.99 -12.49
N ALA A 316 3.65 6.71 -11.43
CA ALA A 316 3.94 7.10 -10.06
C ALA A 316 4.87 6.12 -9.32
N ALA A 317 5.12 4.93 -9.87
CA ALA A 317 5.97 3.91 -9.28
C ALA A 317 7.41 4.40 -9.01
N PHE A 318 8.00 3.98 -7.89
CA PHE A 318 9.36 4.34 -7.49
C PHE A 318 10.43 3.44 -8.13
N ILE A 319 10.33 3.30 -9.45
CA ILE A 319 11.28 2.56 -10.30
C ILE A 319 11.80 3.47 -11.41
N ASN A 320 12.86 3.06 -12.08
CA ASN A 320 13.43 3.85 -13.17
C ASN A 320 12.54 3.83 -14.43
N GLN A 321 12.77 4.77 -15.34
CA GLN A 321 11.95 4.94 -16.54
C GLN A 321 11.92 3.68 -17.42
N ASP A 322 13.04 2.98 -17.57
CA ASP A 322 13.12 1.78 -18.41
C ASP A 322 12.21 0.66 -17.87
N GLN A 323 12.21 0.46 -16.54
CA GLN A 323 11.32 -0.49 -15.89
C GLN A 323 9.84 -0.10 -16.06
N LYS A 324 9.51 1.21 -15.99
CA LYS A 324 8.14 1.70 -16.24
C LYS A 324 7.69 1.38 -17.65
N GLU A 325 8.52 1.64 -18.65
CA GLU A 325 8.16 1.39 -20.06
C GLU A 325 7.98 -0.11 -20.35
N VAL A 326 8.83 -0.98 -19.78
CA VAL A 326 8.65 -2.44 -19.86
C VAL A 326 7.32 -2.89 -19.26
N LEU A 327 6.96 -2.38 -18.09
CA LEU A 327 5.71 -2.74 -17.41
C LEU A 327 4.47 -2.20 -18.15
N LYS A 328 4.54 -0.98 -18.69
CA LYS A 328 3.47 -0.42 -19.52
C LYS A 328 3.26 -1.19 -20.82
N ALA A 329 4.34 -1.67 -21.44
CA ALA A 329 4.24 -2.53 -22.61
C ALA A 329 3.51 -3.85 -22.27
N LYS A 330 3.87 -4.49 -21.14
CA LYS A 330 3.15 -5.69 -20.65
C LYS A 330 1.67 -5.41 -20.35
N LEU A 331 1.36 -4.22 -19.81
CA LEU A 331 -0.02 -3.81 -19.54
C LEU A 331 -0.86 -3.74 -20.84
N LEU A 332 -0.27 -3.29 -21.96
CA LEU A 332 -0.90 -3.22 -23.28
C LEU A 332 -1.14 -4.60 -23.93
N GLU A 333 -0.27 -5.57 -23.64
CA GLU A 333 -0.37 -6.94 -24.17
C GLU A 333 -1.53 -7.74 -23.57
N ASN A 334 -2.22 -7.22 -22.54
CA ASN A 334 -3.30 -7.93 -21.88
C ASN A 334 -4.52 -8.14 -22.84
N PRO A 335 -4.86 -9.40 -23.17
CA PRO A 335 -5.78 -9.75 -24.25
C PRO A 335 -7.24 -9.30 -24.03
N HIS A 336 -7.61 -8.89 -22.81
CA HIS A 336 -8.97 -8.44 -22.50
C HIS A 336 -9.23 -6.97 -22.88
N LEU A 337 -8.18 -6.20 -23.16
CA LEU A 337 -8.28 -4.80 -23.61
C LEU A 337 -8.22 -4.66 -25.13
N SER A 338 -7.54 -5.57 -25.84
CA SER A 338 -7.35 -5.46 -27.29
C SER A 338 -8.65 -5.46 -28.10
N SER A 339 -9.72 -6.08 -27.58
CA SER A 339 -11.04 -6.09 -28.23
C SER A 339 -11.94 -4.89 -27.90
N GLN A 340 -11.69 -4.18 -26.80
CA GLN A 340 -12.52 -3.04 -26.35
C GLN A 340 -11.86 -1.67 -26.62
N VAL A 341 -10.53 -1.60 -26.58
CA VAL A 341 -9.77 -0.35 -26.81
C VAL A 341 -9.65 -0.04 -28.32
N GLN A 342 -9.68 -1.04 -29.19
CA GLN A 342 -9.65 -0.85 -30.66
C GLN A 342 -10.95 -0.27 -31.26
N GLN A 343 -11.97 0.01 -30.45
CA GLN A 343 -13.21 0.67 -30.93
C GLN A 343 -13.24 2.19 -30.67
N VAL A 344 -12.17 2.78 -30.11
CA VAL A 344 -12.13 4.21 -29.74
C VAL A 344 -11.03 4.99 -30.48
N HIS A 345 -10.48 4.42 -31.57
CA HIS A 345 -9.61 5.15 -32.50
C HIS A 345 -10.13 5.09 -33.93
#